data_AF-A0A7L4DAU0-F1
#
_entry.id   AF-A0A7L4DAU0-F1
#
_cell.length_a   1.000
_cell.length_b   1.000
_cell.length_c   1.000
_cell.angle_alpha   90.00
_cell.angle_beta   90.00
_cell.angle_gamma   90.00
#
_symmetry.space_group_name_H-M   'P 1'
#
loop_
_entity.id
_entity.type
_entity.pdbx_description
1 polymer ?
#
loop_
_entity_poly.entity_id
_entity_poly.type
_entity_poly.pdbx_seq_one_letter_code
_entity_poly.pdbx_strand_id
1 'polypeptide(L)'
;PSRRAGAWGEQAVDHFVRARRIGARDGAAIRWFHGANSKARAGEAATSDVHMIEADVLLRGGEGGNGDPIMAHPPETDSDNTLQEWLKQIVNTNKGIKLDFKRYLKTK
;
A
#
# COMPACT_ATOMS: atom_id res chain seq x y z
N PRO A 1 -30.35 10.19 7.93
CA PRO A 1 -29.42 9.06 7.70
C PRO A 1 -27.95 9.52 7.77
N SER A 2 -27.31 9.30 8.92
CA SER A 2 -25.98 9.80 9.24
C SER A 2 -24.88 9.04 8.49
N ARG A 3 -24.16 9.73 7.60
CA ARG A 3 -22.83 9.31 7.14
C ARG A 3 -21.88 9.38 8.33
N ARG A 4 -21.48 8.23 8.89
CA ARG A 4 -20.18 8.14 9.57
C ARG A 4 -19.16 7.64 8.55
N ALA A 5 -18.77 8.55 7.66
CA ALA A 5 -17.46 8.44 7.03
C ALA A 5 -16.45 8.42 8.19
N GLY A 6 -15.49 7.49 8.17
CA GLY A 6 -14.41 7.46 9.16
C GLY A 6 -13.82 8.87 9.23
N ALA A 7 -13.83 9.46 10.42
CA ALA A 7 -13.22 10.75 10.63
C ALA A 7 -11.75 10.65 10.18
N TRP A 8 -11.21 11.75 9.67
CA TRP A 8 -9.83 11.91 9.21
C TRP A 8 -8.76 11.75 10.34
N GLY A 9 -9.04 10.89 11.32
CA GLY A 9 -8.21 10.53 12.47
C GLY A 9 -8.60 9.19 13.12
N GLU A 10 -9.37 8.30 12.45
CA GLU A 10 -9.58 6.93 12.95
C GLU A 10 -8.24 6.17 12.85
N GLN A 11 -7.71 5.69 13.97
CA GLN A 11 -6.53 4.83 13.95
C GLN A 11 -6.89 3.50 13.27
N ALA A 12 -6.00 2.95 12.45
CA ALA A 12 -6.26 1.72 11.69
C ALA A 12 -6.77 0.56 12.57
N VAL A 13 -6.25 0.45 13.80
CA VAL A 13 -6.71 -0.52 14.80
C VAL A 13 -8.19 -0.34 15.13
N ASP A 14 -8.63 0.89 15.40
CA ASP A 14 -10.02 1.19 15.77
C ASP A 14 -10.98 0.88 14.60
N HIS A 15 -10.55 1.18 13.37
CA HIS A 15 -11.28 0.83 12.18
C HIS A 15 -11.52 -0.69 12.07
N PHE A 16 -10.45 -1.48 12.21
CA PHE A 16 -10.54 -2.95 12.05
C PHE A 16 -11.29 -3.62 13.21
N VAL A 17 -11.22 -3.09 14.43
CA VAL A 17 -12.06 -3.56 15.55
C VAL A 17 -13.53 -3.29 15.26
N ARG A 18 -13.88 -2.07 14.85
CA ARG A 18 -15.27 -1.68 14.54
C ARG A 18 -15.85 -2.50 13.39
N ALA A 19 -15.03 -2.83 12.40
CA ALA A 19 -15.38 -3.70 11.28
C ALA A 19 -15.40 -5.21 11.65
N ARG A 20 -15.10 -5.57 12.91
CA ARG A 20 -14.99 -6.96 13.40
C ARG A 20 -13.97 -7.82 12.63
N ARG A 21 -12.90 -7.20 12.15
CA ARG A 21 -11.83 -7.87 11.38
C ARG A 21 -10.66 -8.30 12.24
N ILE A 22 -10.47 -7.62 13.38
CA ILE A 22 -9.57 -8.05 14.45
C ILE A 22 -10.36 -8.18 15.76
N GLY A 23 -9.98 -9.15 16.59
CA GLY A 23 -10.72 -9.51 17.82
C GLY A 23 -10.41 -8.64 19.04
N ALA A 24 -9.35 -7.84 18.97
CA ALA A 24 -8.91 -6.97 20.06
C ALA A 24 -8.36 -5.66 19.50
N ARG A 25 -8.34 -4.62 20.34
CA ARG A 25 -7.71 -3.33 20.03
C ARG A 25 -6.19 -3.42 20.15
N ASP A 26 -5.60 -4.26 19.33
CA ASP A 26 -4.18 -4.59 19.30
C ASP A 26 -3.65 -4.48 17.87
N GLY A 27 -2.61 -3.66 17.67
CA GLY A 27 -1.95 -3.51 16.39
C GLY A 27 -1.29 -4.79 15.88
N ALA A 28 -0.86 -5.68 16.78
CA ALA A 28 -0.27 -6.98 16.41
C ALA A 28 -1.29 -7.93 15.75
N ALA A 29 -2.60 -7.69 15.92
CA ALA A 29 -3.64 -8.44 15.24
C ALA A 29 -3.82 -8.03 13.76
N ILE A 30 -3.24 -6.90 13.34
CA ILE A 30 -3.27 -6.45 11.95
C ILE A 30 -2.27 -7.29 11.14
N ARG A 31 -2.76 -7.82 10.01
CA ARG A 31 -1.99 -8.69 9.12
C ARG A 31 -1.64 -7.90 7.86
N TRP A 32 -0.42 -8.06 7.40
CA TRP A 32 0.18 -7.23 6.36
C TRP A 32 0.62 -8.07 5.17
N PHE A 33 0.32 -7.60 3.97
CA PHE A 33 1.02 -8.03 2.76
C PHE A 33 2.15 -7.04 2.48
N HIS A 34 3.39 -7.50 2.51
CA HIS A 34 4.58 -6.67 2.33
C HIS A 34 5.07 -6.71 0.88
N GLY A 35 5.43 -5.56 0.32
CA GLY A 35 6.07 -5.38 -0.97
C GLY A 35 5.20 -5.71 -2.18
N ALA A 36 3.96 -5.21 -2.23
CA ALA A 36 3.04 -5.44 -3.35
C ALA A 36 3.42 -4.66 -4.64
N ASN A 37 4.66 -4.81 -5.09
CA ASN A 37 5.30 -3.89 -6.03
C ASN A 37 5.12 -4.24 -7.52
N SER A 38 4.41 -5.32 -7.85
CA SER A 38 4.11 -5.70 -9.25
C SER A 38 2.62 -5.89 -9.47
N LYS A 39 2.16 -5.98 -10.72
CA LYS A 39 0.75 -6.25 -11.03
C LYS A 39 0.29 -7.58 -10.42
N ALA A 40 1.12 -8.61 -10.54
CA ALA A 40 0.85 -9.93 -9.96
C ALA A 40 0.71 -9.85 -8.43
N ARG A 41 1.69 -9.23 -7.76
CA ARG A 41 1.72 -9.09 -6.30
C ARG A 41 0.56 -8.23 -5.78
N ALA A 42 0.19 -7.18 -6.51
CA ALA A 42 -0.99 -6.37 -6.20
C ALA A 42 -2.29 -7.20 -6.32
N GLY A 43 -2.37 -8.11 -7.30
CA GLY A 43 -3.48 -9.06 -7.45
C GLY A 43 -3.59 -10.05 -6.28
N GLU A 44 -2.46 -10.63 -5.88
CA GLU A 44 -2.38 -11.49 -4.70
C GLU A 44 -2.79 -10.73 -3.43
N ALA A 45 -2.24 -9.52 -3.23
CA ALA A 45 -2.54 -8.70 -2.07
C ALA A 45 -4.04 -8.32 -1.99
N ALA A 46 -4.63 -7.92 -3.12
CA ALA A 46 -6.03 -7.54 -3.22
C ALA A 46 -6.99 -8.68 -2.84
N THR A 47 -6.64 -9.92 -3.20
CA THR A 47 -7.48 -11.11 -2.96
C THR A 47 -7.14 -11.86 -1.66
N SER A 48 -5.99 -11.57 -1.05
CA SER A 48 -5.57 -12.17 0.22
C SER A 48 -6.50 -11.80 1.39
N ASP A 49 -6.36 -12.47 2.52
CA ASP A 49 -7.15 -12.23 3.72
C ASP A 49 -6.54 -11.17 4.66
N VAL A 50 -5.43 -10.54 4.27
CA VAL A 50 -4.74 -9.50 5.05
C VAL A 50 -5.62 -8.26 5.30
N HIS A 51 -5.16 -7.41 6.22
CA HIS A 51 -5.82 -6.15 6.58
C HIS A 51 -5.21 -4.96 5.85
N MET A 52 -3.88 -4.94 5.78
CA MET A 52 -3.08 -3.85 5.22
C MET A 52 -2.23 -4.36 4.07
N ILE A 53 -2.07 -3.53 3.04
CA ILE A 53 -1.12 -3.75 1.95
C ILE A 53 -0.07 -2.66 2.04
N GLU A 54 1.19 -3.09 2.00
CA GLU A 54 2.35 -2.24 1.90
C GLU A 54 2.96 -2.38 0.50
N ALA A 55 3.38 -1.25 -0.07
CA ALA A 55 4.10 -1.23 -1.32
C ALA A 55 5.03 -0.02 -1.41
N ASP A 56 6.14 -0.21 -2.10
CA ASP A 56 7.20 0.77 -2.25
C ASP A 56 6.97 1.62 -3.50
N VAL A 57 7.20 2.93 -3.39
CA VAL A 57 7.04 3.86 -4.51
C VAL A 57 8.40 4.47 -4.86
N LEU A 58 8.78 4.38 -6.14
CA LEU A 58 9.96 5.01 -6.72
C LEU A 58 9.58 5.87 -7.92
N LEU A 59 10.45 6.82 -8.28
CA LEU A 59 10.37 7.52 -9.56
C LEU A 59 11.18 6.76 -10.61
N ARG A 60 10.53 6.30 -11.68
CA ARG A 60 11.15 5.50 -12.75
C ARG A 60 12.40 6.19 -13.29
N GLY A 61 13.49 5.42 -13.40
CA GLY A 61 14.78 5.89 -13.91
C GLY A 61 15.54 6.88 -13.00
N GLY A 62 15.02 7.22 -11.83
CA GLY A 62 15.68 8.08 -10.85
C GLY A 62 16.04 9.48 -11.29
N GLU A 63 17.17 10.00 -10.79
CA GLU A 63 17.65 11.35 -11.09
C GLU A 63 18.12 11.40 -12.56
N GLY A 64 17.22 11.83 -13.45
CA GLY A 64 17.41 11.81 -14.91
C GLY A 64 16.39 10.95 -15.66
N GLY A 65 15.56 10.19 -14.95
CA GLY A 65 14.41 9.49 -15.53
C GLY A 65 13.24 10.42 -15.85
N ASN A 66 12.15 9.84 -16.34
CA ASN A 66 10.95 10.60 -16.70
C ASN A 66 10.12 11.06 -15.48
N GLY A 67 10.44 10.55 -14.28
CA GLY A 67 9.76 10.93 -13.04
C GLY A 67 8.43 10.21 -12.81
N ASP A 68 8.12 9.15 -13.56
CA ASP A 68 6.86 8.42 -13.37
C ASP A 68 6.88 7.63 -12.06
N PRO A 69 5.87 7.79 -11.17
CA PRO A 69 5.79 7.01 -9.95
C PRO A 69 5.40 5.57 -10.26
N ILE A 70 6.26 4.64 -9.87
CA ILE A 70 6.14 3.20 -10.08
C ILE A 70 6.23 2.46 -8.76
N MET A 71 5.65 1.27 -8.73
CA MET A 71 5.72 0.40 -7.57
C MET A 71 7.03 -0.39 -7.62
N ALA A 72 8.04 -0.01 -6.84
CA ALA A 72 9.36 -0.66 -6.88
C ALA A 72 10.14 -0.38 -5.60
N HIS A 73 11.01 -1.32 -5.22
CA HIS A 73 11.94 -1.18 -4.12
C HIS A 73 13.37 -1.17 -4.67
N PRO A 74 14.33 -0.38 -4.15
CA PRO A 74 15.72 -0.50 -4.60
C PRO A 74 16.27 -1.92 -4.36
N PRO A 75 17.09 -2.49 -5.27
CA PRO A 75 17.77 -1.83 -6.37
C PRO A 75 16.96 -1.75 -7.67
N GLU A 76 15.71 -2.21 -7.70
CA GLU A 76 14.87 -2.08 -8.89
C GLU A 76 14.68 -0.61 -9.27
N THR A 77 14.84 -0.32 -10.57
CA THR A 77 14.69 1.03 -11.13
C THR A 77 13.46 1.15 -12.03
N ASP A 78 12.76 0.04 -12.24
CA ASP A 78 11.58 -0.07 -13.07
C ASP A 78 10.58 -1.11 -12.52
N SER A 79 9.32 -1.04 -12.97
CA SER A 79 8.24 -1.96 -12.62
C SER A 79 7.19 -2.06 -13.73
N ASP A 80 6.48 -3.19 -13.76
CA ASP A 80 5.33 -3.44 -14.62
C ASP A 80 4.05 -2.73 -14.13
N ASN A 81 4.11 -2.09 -12.96
CA ASN A 81 2.99 -1.46 -12.30
C ASN A 81 3.29 -0.01 -11.92
N THR A 82 2.56 0.93 -12.52
CA THR A 82 2.59 2.33 -12.09
C THR A 82 1.83 2.52 -10.77
N LEU A 83 2.15 3.56 -9.99
CA LEU A 83 1.36 3.91 -8.81
C LEU A 83 -0.12 4.14 -9.14
N GLN A 84 -0.40 4.72 -10.32
CA GLN A 84 -1.78 4.96 -10.75
C GLN A 84 -2.54 3.66 -11.03
N GLU A 85 -1.95 2.70 -11.73
CA GLU A 85 -2.55 1.38 -11.98
C GLU A 85 -2.76 0.62 -10.67
N TRP A 86 -1.75 0.63 -9.80
CA TRP A 86 -1.81 0.00 -8.49
C TRP A 86 -2.94 0.59 -7.64
N LEU A 87 -3.07 1.93 -7.58
CA LEU A 87 -4.16 2.58 -6.85
C LEU A 87 -5.53 2.19 -7.41
N LYS A 88 -5.72 2.21 -8.73
CA LYS A 88 -6.99 1.79 -9.37
C LYS A 88 -7.40 0.37 -8.96
N GLN A 89 -6.42 -0.52 -8.79
CA GLN A 89 -6.65 -1.89 -8.36
C GLN A 89 -7.00 -1.98 -6.87
N ILE A 90 -6.23 -1.31 -5.99
CA ILE A 90 -6.31 -1.53 -4.54
C ILE A 90 -7.38 -0.67 -3.85
N VAL A 91 -7.67 0.55 -4.32
CA VAL A 91 -8.63 1.45 -3.64
C VAL A 91 -10.07 0.93 -3.63
N ASN A 92 -10.39 -0.03 -4.51
CA ASN A 92 -11.71 -0.68 -4.57
C ASN A 92 -11.82 -1.89 -3.63
N THR A 93 -10.76 -2.20 -2.88
CA THR A 93 -10.75 -3.27 -1.88
C THR A 93 -11.14 -2.75 -0.50
N ASN A 94 -11.26 -3.65 0.47
CA ASN A 94 -11.45 -3.31 1.87
C ASN A 94 -10.13 -3.26 2.67
N LYS A 95 -8.99 -3.10 1.98
CA LYS A 95 -7.66 -3.10 2.59
C LYS A 95 -7.24 -1.68 2.96
N GLY A 96 -6.50 -1.53 4.05
CA GLY A 96 -5.74 -0.30 4.28
C GLY A 96 -4.44 -0.32 3.48
N ILE A 97 -3.87 0.86 3.23
CA ILE A 97 -2.70 1.04 2.37
C ILE A 97 -1.59 1.75 3.15
N LYS A 98 -0.35 1.28 3.02
CA LYS A 98 0.87 2.03 3.35
C LYS A 98 1.73 2.15 2.08
N LEU A 99 1.96 3.37 1.62
CA LEU A 99 2.90 3.64 0.53
C LEU A 99 4.24 4.06 1.15
N ASP A 100 5.29 3.28 0.90
CA ASP A 100 6.65 3.57 1.35
C ASP A 100 7.43 4.29 0.23
N PHE A 101 7.47 5.62 0.30
CA PHE A 101 8.16 6.44 -0.69
C PHE A 101 9.66 6.35 -0.53
N LYS A 102 10.31 5.77 -1.55
CA LYS A 102 11.75 5.60 -1.58
C LYS A 102 12.42 6.75 -2.31
N ARG A 103 13.66 7.02 -1.90
CA ARG A 103 14.61 7.84 -2.64
C ARG A 103 15.76 6.96 -3.09
N TYR A 104 16.34 7.27 -4.24
CA TYR A 104 17.61 6.68 -4.62
C TYR A 104 18.67 7.05 -3.57
N LEU A 105 19.30 6.05 -2.97
CA LEU A 105 20.51 6.26 -2.19
C LEU A 105 21.66 6.33 -3.18
N LYS A 106 22.29 7.49 -3.31
CA LYS A 106 23.59 7.58 -3.98
C LYS A 106 24.57 6.74 -3.17
N THR A 107 25.15 5.70 -3.76
CA THR A 107 26.46 5.23 -3.29
C THR A 107 27.42 6.40 -3.49
N LYS A 108 27.97 6.90 -2.37
CA LYS A 108 29.03 7.90 -2.37
C LYS A 108 30.27 7.37 -3.06
#